data_AF-A0A5M3Q1J8-F1
#
_entry.id   AF-A0A5M3Q1J8-F1
#
_cell.length_a   1.000
_cell.length_b   1.000
_cell.length_c   1.000
_cell.angle_alpha   90.00
_cell.angle_beta   90.00
_cell.angle_gamma   90.00
#
_symmetry.space_group_name_H-M   'P 1'
#
loop_
_entity.id
_entity.type
_entity.pdbx_description
1 polymer ?
#
loop_
_entity_poly.entity_id
_entity_poly.type
_entity_poly.pdbx_seq_one_letter_code
_entity_poly.pdbx_strand_id
1 'polypeptide(L)'
;MRKPEFITFTGIDDRTDLTRADKLASRYPIEWGVLMSVHARDARFPSNQMISELTDVAGRKSAHLCGDYASILTVCGTFPEPFKLGRFDRVQVNGRWAQTPNLTKIASESEYEVILQTRSMAFNTGQPFFELFDCSGGQGRFPENIPALPGTDQLVGYSGGIGPATVIDYLKMIEGEGRFWIDMEGRVRSNGWFDLDLVEKVCQQVYD
;
A
#
# COMPACT_ATOMS: atom_id res chain seq x y z
N MET A 1 -3.41 21.79 -5.44
CA MET A 1 -2.79 20.53 -4.96
C MET A 1 -3.28 19.41 -5.85
N ARG A 2 -2.40 18.55 -6.36
CA ARG A 2 -2.81 17.41 -7.18
C ARG A 2 -3.39 16.32 -6.27
N LYS A 3 -4.47 15.67 -6.71
CA LYS A 3 -5.07 14.55 -5.98
C LYS A 3 -4.38 13.24 -6.39
N PRO A 4 -4.16 12.30 -5.46
CA PRO A 4 -3.69 10.97 -5.80
C PRO A 4 -4.76 10.23 -6.60
N GLU A 5 -4.33 9.32 -7.47
CA GLU A 5 -5.22 8.48 -8.26
C GLU A 5 -6.10 7.60 -7.38
N PHE A 6 -5.53 7.08 -6.29
CA PHE A 6 -6.22 6.37 -5.22
C PHE A 6 -5.42 6.50 -3.91
N ILE A 7 -6.05 6.11 -2.80
CA ILE A 7 -5.39 6.00 -1.50
C ILE A 7 -5.41 4.54 -1.06
N THR A 8 -4.23 4.00 -0.72
CA THR A 8 -4.12 2.70 -0.06
C THR A 8 -4.23 2.89 1.45
N PHE A 9 -5.21 2.24 2.06
CA PHE A 9 -5.31 2.12 3.51
C PHE A 9 -4.90 0.71 3.92
N THR A 10 -3.71 0.60 4.47
CA THR A 10 -3.05 -0.65 4.82
C THR A 10 -3.37 -1.05 6.26
N GLY A 11 -3.55 -2.36 6.46
CA GLY A 11 -3.75 -2.95 7.78
C GLY A 11 -5.22 -3.06 8.19
N ILE A 12 -6.11 -3.26 7.23
CA ILE A 12 -7.48 -3.69 7.52
C ILE A 12 -7.44 -4.96 8.39
N ASP A 13 -8.30 -5.01 9.41
CA ASP A 13 -8.24 -6.03 10.45
C ASP A 13 -9.61 -6.63 10.78
N ASP A 14 -9.61 -7.69 11.60
CA ASP A 14 -10.79 -8.49 11.94
C ASP A 14 -11.93 -7.69 12.60
N ARG A 15 -11.71 -6.45 13.06
CA ARG A 15 -12.75 -5.58 13.63
C ARG A 15 -13.34 -4.60 12.64
N THR A 16 -12.83 -4.57 11.42
CA THR A 16 -13.28 -3.59 10.42
C THR A 16 -14.70 -3.91 9.99
N ASP A 17 -15.59 -2.91 10.04
CA ASP A 17 -16.93 -3.00 9.46
C ASP A 17 -16.83 -2.99 7.92
N LEU A 18 -16.89 -4.19 7.32
CA LEU A 18 -16.76 -4.36 5.89
C LEU A 18 -17.92 -3.75 5.08
N THR A 19 -19.11 -3.63 5.67
CA THR A 19 -20.23 -2.93 5.01
C THR A 19 -19.94 -1.44 4.91
N ARG A 20 -19.32 -0.86 5.94
CA ARG A 20 -18.90 0.55 5.89
C ARG A 20 -17.68 0.74 4.98
N ALA A 21 -16.72 -0.18 5.00
CA ALA A 21 -15.58 -0.17 4.07
C ALA A 21 -16.07 -0.18 2.61
N ASP A 22 -17.04 -1.03 2.29
CA ASP A 22 -17.64 -1.12 0.94
C ASP A 22 -18.26 0.21 0.49
N LYS A 23 -19.03 0.85 1.37
CA LYS A 23 -19.62 2.18 1.10
C LYS A 23 -18.56 3.25 0.86
N LEU A 24 -17.48 3.23 1.63
CA LEU A 24 -16.37 4.18 1.46
C LEU A 24 -15.65 3.96 0.13
N ALA A 25 -15.33 2.72 -0.21
CA ALA A 25 -14.66 2.38 -1.47
C ALA A 25 -15.56 2.54 -2.71
N SER A 26 -16.88 2.52 -2.53
CA SER A 26 -17.84 2.89 -3.58
C SER A 26 -17.90 4.39 -3.81
N ARG A 27 -17.49 5.21 -2.83
CA ARG A 27 -17.52 6.68 -2.91
C ARG A 27 -16.17 7.29 -3.29
N TYR A 28 -15.07 6.72 -2.80
CA TYR A 28 -13.72 7.23 -2.98
C TYR A 28 -12.83 6.17 -3.64
N PRO A 29 -11.81 6.56 -4.42
CA PRO A 29 -10.86 5.61 -5.01
C PRO A 29 -9.95 5.05 -3.92
N ILE A 30 -10.36 3.91 -3.36
CA ILE A 30 -9.68 3.24 -2.25
C ILE A 30 -9.07 1.93 -2.70
N GLU A 31 -7.86 1.67 -2.20
CA GLU A 31 -7.29 0.33 -2.12
C GLU A 31 -7.19 -0.12 -0.66
N TRP A 32 -7.59 -1.37 -0.39
CA TRP A 32 -7.44 -2.01 0.91
C TRP A 32 -6.15 -2.84 0.96
N GLY A 33 -5.18 -2.39 1.76
CA GLY A 33 -3.92 -3.10 1.97
C GLY A 33 -4.04 -4.13 3.09
N VAL A 34 -3.72 -5.39 2.79
CA VAL A 34 -3.77 -6.52 3.73
C VAL A 34 -2.37 -6.95 4.11
N LEU A 35 -2.01 -6.80 5.39
CA LEU A 35 -0.73 -7.25 5.89
C LEU A 35 -0.70 -8.77 6.04
N MET A 36 0.31 -9.41 5.47
CA MET A 36 0.49 -10.86 5.49
C MET A 36 1.86 -11.23 6.03
N SER A 37 1.89 -12.14 7.00
CA SER A 37 3.13 -12.66 7.59
C SER A 37 2.95 -14.10 8.05
N VAL A 38 4.01 -14.90 7.97
CA VAL A 38 4.06 -16.23 8.55
C VAL A 38 4.02 -16.18 10.08
N HIS A 39 4.65 -15.18 10.69
CA HIS A 39 4.91 -15.15 12.14
C HIS A 39 4.17 -14.03 12.88
N ALA A 40 3.97 -12.88 12.25
CA ALA A 40 3.30 -11.77 12.92
C ALA A 40 1.78 -12.01 13.00
N ARG A 41 1.20 -11.75 14.18
CA ARG A 41 -0.19 -12.06 14.53
C ARG A 41 -0.82 -10.98 15.42
N ASP A 42 -0.27 -9.76 15.41
CA ASP A 42 -0.93 -8.66 16.11
C ASP A 42 -2.17 -8.18 15.34
N ALA A 43 -2.88 -7.19 15.91
CA ALA A 43 -4.14 -6.65 15.38
C ALA A 43 -4.07 -6.21 13.92
N ARG A 44 -2.89 -5.99 13.34
CA ARG A 44 -2.73 -5.51 11.97
C ARG A 44 -2.81 -6.63 10.92
N PHE A 45 -2.72 -7.89 11.35
CA PHE A 45 -2.72 -9.07 10.49
C PHE A 45 -4.09 -9.75 10.58
N PRO A 46 -4.98 -9.58 9.58
CA PRO A 46 -6.32 -10.14 9.62
C PRO A 46 -6.31 -11.67 9.51
N SER A 47 -7.41 -12.28 9.98
CA SER A 47 -7.69 -13.70 9.81
C SER A 47 -7.96 -14.07 8.34
N ASN A 48 -7.84 -15.36 8.03
CA ASN A 48 -8.23 -15.88 6.71
C ASN A 48 -9.71 -15.65 6.38
N GLN A 49 -10.57 -15.58 7.42
CA GLN A 49 -11.98 -15.27 7.25
C GLN A 49 -12.15 -13.82 6.77
N MET A 50 -11.55 -12.86 7.49
CA MET A 50 -11.56 -11.44 7.09
C MET A 50 -11.00 -11.23 5.68
N ILE A 51 -9.87 -11.87 5.34
CA ILE A 51 -9.32 -11.83 3.98
C ILE A 51 -10.30 -12.41 2.94
N SER A 52 -11.09 -13.41 3.31
CA SER A 52 -12.10 -13.99 2.42
C SER A 52 -13.34 -13.12 2.25
N GLU A 53 -13.73 -12.37 3.27
CA GLU A 53 -14.90 -11.48 3.20
C GLU A 53 -14.53 -10.17 2.49
N LEU A 54 -13.28 -9.72 2.63
CA LEU A 54 -12.77 -8.51 1.97
C LEU A 54 -12.77 -8.60 0.43
N THR A 55 -12.76 -9.79 -0.16
CA THR A 55 -12.77 -9.94 -1.63
C THR A 55 -14.00 -9.30 -2.26
N ASP A 56 -15.12 -9.33 -1.54
CA ASP A 56 -16.43 -8.88 -2.03
C ASP A 56 -16.66 -7.39 -1.76
N VAL A 57 -15.78 -6.74 -0.98
CA VAL A 57 -15.83 -5.30 -0.69
C VAL A 57 -15.34 -4.51 -1.90
N ALA A 58 -15.96 -3.40 -2.24
CA ALA A 58 -15.52 -2.52 -3.32
C ALA A 58 -14.08 -2.00 -3.14
N GLY A 59 -13.50 -1.52 -4.26
CA GLY A 59 -12.14 -1.00 -4.30
C GLY A 59 -11.10 -2.07 -4.67
N ARG A 60 -9.86 -1.61 -4.85
CA ARG A 60 -8.72 -2.50 -5.12
C ARG A 60 -8.25 -3.17 -3.83
N LYS A 61 -7.51 -4.26 -3.96
CA LYS A 61 -6.89 -4.96 -2.84
C LYS A 61 -5.41 -5.14 -3.11
N SER A 62 -4.58 -4.84 -2.13
CA SER A 62 -3.16 -5.11 -2.18
C SER A 62 -2.73 -6.06 -1.07
N ALA A 63 -1.96 -7.08 -1.41
CA ALA A 63 -1.34 -7.97 -0.43
C ALA A 63 0.04 -7.43 -0.06
N HIS A 64 0.25 -7.17 1.23
CA HIS A 64 1.49 -6.64 1.77
C HIS A 64 2.29 -7.76 2.41
N LEU A 65 3.21 -8.34 1.66
CA LEU A 65 4.02 -9.47 2.10
C LEU A 65 5.17 -8.97 2.99
N CYS A 66 5.22 -9.47 4.23
CA CYS A 66 6.22 -9.12 5.23
C CYS A 66 7.02 -10.35 5.68
N GLY A 67 8.29 -10.13 6.06
CA GLY A 67 9.16 -11.19 6.61
C GLY A 67 9.37 -12.33 5.62
N ASP A 68 9.15 -13.57 6.06
CA ASP A 68 9.41 -14.78 5.27
C ASP A 68 8.67 -14.81 3.93
N TYR A 69 7.45 -14.26 3.86
CA TYR A 69 6.73 -14.17 2.60
C TYR A 69 7.42 -13.24 1.59
N ALA A 70 7.94 -12.10 2.05
CA ALA A 70 8.76 -11.23 1.21
C ALA A 70 10.07 -11.91 0.81
N SER A 71 10.70 -12.62 1.74
CA SER A 71 11.95 -13.37 1.50
C SER A 71 11.78 -14.46 0.45
N ILE A 72 10.71 -15.26 0.52
CA ILE A 72 10.40 -16.31 -0.46
C ILE A 72 10.25 -15.69 -1.85
N LEU A 73 9.48 -14.62 -1.96
CA LEU A 73 9.27 -13.96 -3.25
C LEU A 73 10.58 -13.40 -3.82
N THR A 74 11.40 -12.78 -2.96
CA THR A 74 12.67 -12.16 -3.33
C THR A 74 13.73 -13.20 -3.73
N VAL A 75 13.85 -14.30 -2.97
CA VAL A 75 14.91 -15.31 -3.10
C VAL A 75 14.53 -16.43 -4.06
N CYS A 76 13.31 -16.95 -3.96
CA CYS A 76 12.85 -18.09 -4.73
C CYS A 76 12.14 -17.68 -6.03
N GLY A 77 11.64 -16.45 -6.14
CA GLY A 77 10.93 -15.98 -7.33
C GLY A 77 9.54 -16.61 -7.48
N THR A 78 8.92 -17.03 -6.37
CA THR A 78 7.61 -17.69 -6.35
C THR A 78 6.74 -17.08 -5.27
N PHE A 79 5.42 -17.03 -5.50
CA PHE A 79 4.48 -16.66 -4.43
C PHE A 79 4.50 -17.71 -3.31
N PRO A 80 4.41 -17.30 -2.04
CA PRO A 80 4.41 -18.23 -0.92
C PRO A 80 3.12 -19.06 -0.91
N GLU A 81 3.14 -20.31 -0.46
CA GLU A 81 1.91 -21.11 -0.29
C GLU A 81 1.36 -21.01 1.15
N PRO A 82 0.03 -20.97 1.38
CA PRO A 82 -1.06 -20.84 0.40
C PRO A 82 -1.42 -19.36 0.16
N PHE A 83 -0.72 -18.69 -0.75
CA PHE A 83 -1.13 -17.37 -1.22
C PHE A 83 -2.18 -17.53 -2.31
N LYS A 84 -3.44 -17.21 -1.97
CA LYS A 84 -4.55 -17.28 -2.93
C LYS A 84 -4.55 -16.04 -3.81
N LEU A 85 -3.86 -16.19 -4.92
CA LEU A 85 -3.61 -15.23 -6.00
C LEU A 85 -4.87 -14.43 -6.41
N GLY A 86 -6.00 -15.06 -6.73
CA GLY A 86 -7.18 -14.40 -7.31
C GLY A 86 -7.99 -13.44 -6.42
N ARG A 87 -7.45 -12.94 -5.31
CA ARG A 87 -8.12 -12.04 -4.35
C ARG A 87 -7.56 -10.61 -4.33
N PHE A 88 -6.43 -10.40 -4.99
CA PHE A 88 -5.68 -9.15 -4.92
C PHE A 88 -5.39 -8.61 -6.32
N ASP A 89 -5.36 -7.29 -6.46
CA ASP A 89 -4.96 -6.61 -7.69
C ASP A 89 -3.45 -6.36 -7.69
N ARG A 90 -2.88 -6.10 -6.50
CA ARG A 90 -1.49 -5.68 -6.33
C ARG A 90 -0.78 -6.48 -5.25
N VAL A 91 0.53 -6.66 -5.38
CA VAL A 91 1.36 -7.32 -4.36
C VAL A 91 2.52 -6.42 -3.99
N GLN A 92 2.58 -6.03 -2.73
CA GLN A 92 3.67 -5.24 -2.17
C GLN A 92 4.67 -6.12 -1.43
N VAL A 93 5.94 -5.92 -1.74
CA VAL A 93 7.05 -6.60 -1.08
C VAL A 93 7.69 -5.63 -0.09
N ASN A 94 7.40 -5.83 1.19
CA ASN A 94 7.93 -4.98 2.26
C ASN A 94 9.30 -5.49 2.72
N GLY A 95 10.31 -4.62 2.72
CA GLY A 95 11.61 -4.93 3.30
C GLY A 95 12.76 -4.09 2.74
N ARG A 96 13.97 -4.35 3.25
CA ARG A 96 15.22 -3.75 2.74
C ARG A 96 15.72 -4.42 1.45
N TRP A 97 14.92 -5.30 0.88
CA TRP A 97 15.34 -6.15 -0.21
C TRP A 97 15.39 -5.32 -1.49
N ALA A 98 16.62 -5.03 -1.91
CA ALA A 98 16.90 -4.38 -3.18
C ALA A 98 16.24 -5.15 -4.33
N GLN A 99 15.96 -4.45 -5.43
CA GLN A 99 15.51 -5.05 -6.68
C GLN A 99 16.35 -6.28 -7.01
N THR A 100 15.76 -7.47 -6.94
CA THR A 100 16.40 -8.70 -7.37
C THR A 100 15.90 -9.06 -8.76
N PRO A 101 16.69 -9.80 -9.57
CA PRO A 101 16.21 -10.31 -10.86
C PRO A 101 14.91 -11.12 -10.74
N ASN A 102 14.70 -11.78 -9.61
CA ASN A 102 13.47 -12.52 -9.33
C ASN A 102 12.25 -11.60 -9.20
N LEU A 103 12.38 -10.46 -8.51
CA LEU A 103 11.27 -9.51 -8.37
C LEU A 103 10.91 -8.86 -9.71
N THR A 104 11.91 -8.51 -10.53
CA THR A 104 11.68 -8.01 -11.89
C THR A 104 11.01 -9.06 -12.78
N LYS A 105 11.44 -10.32 -12.66
CA LYS A 105 10.84 -11.45 -13.38
C LYS A 105 9.38 -11.65 -12.96
N ILE A 106 9.11 -11.74 -11.66
CA ILE A 106 7.75 -11.87 -11.14
C ILE A 106 6.90 -10.71 -11.63
N ALA A 107 7.36 -9.46 -11.51
CA ALA A 107 6.61 -8.30 -11.97
C ALA A 107 6.28 -8.35 -13.47
N SER A 108 7.16 -8.93 -14.30
CA SER A 108 6.93 -9.08 -15.74
C SER A 108 6.00 -10.24 -16.13
N GLU A 109 6.00 -11.32 -15.34
CA GLU A 109 5.30 -12.57 -15.67
C GLU A 109 3.99 -12.77 -14.89
N SER A 110 3.80 -11.99 -13.83
CA SER A 110 2.64 -12.01 -12.94
C SER A 110 1.46 -11.25 -13.52
N GLU A 111 0.24 -11.68 -13.20
CA GLU A 111 -0.99 -10.92 -13.43
C GLU A 111 -1.18 -9.76 -12.41
N TYR A 112 -0.45 -9.79 -11.29
CA TYR A 112 -0.47 -8.77 -10.25
C TYR A 112 0.46 -7.59 -10.56
N GLU A 113 0.00 -6.38 -10.22
CA GLU A 113 0.88 -5.22 -10.16
C GLU A 113 1.82 -5.34 -8.95
N VAL A 114 3.11 -5.57 -9.19
CA VAL A 114 4.11 -5.71 -8.13
C VAL A 114 4.60 -4.33 -7.67
N ILE A 115 4.64 -4.13 -6.36
CA ILE A 115 5.08 -2.89 -5.70
C ILE A 115 6.33 -3.17 -4.88
N LEU A 116 7.38 -2.39 -5.12
CA LEU A 116 8.61 -2.44 -4.34
C LEU A 116 8.77 -1.18 -3.48
N GLN A 117 9.06 -1.37 -2.20
CA GLN A 117 9.35 -0.25 -1.31
C GLN A 117 10.77 0.27 -1.56
N THR A 118 10.93 1.59 -1.70
CA THR A 118 12.22 2.26 -1.91
C THR A 118 12.43 3.39 -0.90
N ARG A 119 13.71 3.70 -0.66
CA ARG A 119 14.18 4.89 0.09
C ARG A 119 14.93 5.87 -0.79
N SER A 120 15.02 5.58 -2.09
CA SER A 120 15.70 6.42 -3.06
C SER A 120 14.99 7.76 -3.20
N MET A 121 15.75 8.83 -3.39
CA MET A 121 15.24 10.16 -3.72
C MET A 121 14.99 10.33 -5.23
N ALA A 122 15.01 9.23 -5.98
CA ALA A 122 14.60 9.15 -7.37
C ALA A 122 13.91 7.81 -7.63
N PHE A 123 12.79 7.83 -8.34
CA PHE A 123 12.09 6.63 -8.77
C PHE A 123 12.73 6.02 -10.02
N ASN A 124 12.73 4.70 -10.11
CA ASN A 124 13.17 3.98 -11.30
C ASN A 124 12.06 3.93 -12.34
N THR A 125 12.38 4.37 -13.56
CA THR A 125 11.43 4.43 -14.67
C THR A 125 11.58 3.26 -15.64
N GLY A 126 10.51 2.97 -16.38
CA GLY A 126 10.49 1.90 -17.40
C GLY A 126 10.63 0.48 -16.83
N GLN A 127 10.32 0.29 -15.55
CA GLN A 127 10.37 -1.01 -14.88
C GLN A 127 9.00 -1.72 -14.96
N PRO A 128 8.97 -3.07 -14.91
CA PRO A 128 7.73 -3.83 -14.87
C PRO A 128 7.00 -3.78 -13.51
N PHE A 129 7.57 -3.06 -12.52
CA PHE A 129 7.02 -2.90 -11.18
C PHE A 129 6.79 -1.43 -10.85
N PHE A 130 5.96 -1.19 -9.84
CA PHE A 130 5.74 0.12 -9.23
C PHE A 130 6.64 0.31 -8.01
N GLU A 131 6.99 1.57 -7.70
CA GLU A 131 7.78 1.90 -6.51
C GLU A 131 6.95 2.69 -5.50
N LEU A 132 7.08 2.33 -4.22
CA LEU A 132 6.52 3.04 -3.07
C LEU A 132 7.66 3.67 -2.27
N PHE A 133 7.72 5.00 -2.21
CA PHE A 133 8.68 5.70 -1.37
C PHE A 133 8.26 5.63 0.11
N ASP A 134 9.08 5.03 0.96
CA ASP A 134 8.95 5.06 2.43
C ASP A 134 10.31 5.38 3.06
N CYS A 135 10.51 6.64 3.48
CA CYS A 135 11.75 7.10 4.08
C CYS A 135 12.17 6.28 5.33
N SER A 136 11.20 5.70 6.01
CA SER A 136 11.36 5.07 7.32
C SER A 136 11.38 3.54 7.23
N GLY A 137 10.90 2.99 6.12
CA GLY A 137 10.65 1.55 5.89
C GLY A 137 9.72 0.96 6.94
N GLY A 138 8.52 1.51 7.06
CA GLY A 138 7.44 1.00 7.90
C GLY A 138 7.42 1.53 9.34
N GLN A 139 8.23 2.55 9.68
CA GLN A 139 8.21 3.15 11.03
C GLN A 139 7.22 4.31 11.14
N GLY A 140 6.52 4.66 10.05
CA GLY A 140 5.50 5.71 10.03
C GLY A 140 6.05 7.11 10.33
N ARG A 141 7.31 7.38 9.97
CA ARG A 141 7.91 8.71 10.14
C ARG A 141 7.51 9.61 8.98
N PHE A 142 7.11 10.83 9.29
CA PHE A 142 6.85 11.86 8.29
C PHE A 142 8.21 12.32 7.72
N PRO A 143 8.41 12.28 6.39
CA PRO A 143 9.67 12.66 5.77
C PRO A 143 9.90 14.18 5.80
N GLU A 144 11.16 14.61 5.85
CA GLU A 144 11.52 16.01 5.58
C GLU A 144 11.52 16.33 4.09
N ASN A 145 11.90 15.35 3.25
CA ASN A 145 11.97 15.47 1.81
C ASN A 145 11.44 14.19 1.15
N ILE A 146 10.86 14.32 -0.03
CA ILE A 146 10.38 13.22 -0.86
C ILE A 146 10.91 13.36 -2.30
N PRO A 147 11.06 12.25 -3.05
CA PRO A 147 11.38 12.33 -4.48
C PRO A 147 10.29 13.09 -5.24
N ALA A 148 10.69 13.79 -6.30
CA ALA A 148 9.73 14.35 -7.26
C ALA A 148 9.11 13.24 -8.12
N LEU A 149 7.95 13.52 -8.71
CA LEU A 149 7.32 12.62 -9.68
C LEU A 149 8.23 12.41 -10.90
N PRO A 150 8.35 11.18 -11.42
CA PRO A 150 9.30 10.84 -12.47
C PRO A 150 8.85 11.21 -13.90
N GLY A 151 7.62 11.71 -14.09
CA GLY A 151 7.04 12.01 -15.40
C GLY A 151 5.59 11.52 -15.54
N THR A 152 4.93 11.89 -16.64
CA THR A 152 3.48 11.70 -16.87
C THR A 152 3.03 10.25 -17.00
N ASP A 153 3.91 9.35 -17.44
CA ASP A 153 3.52 8.02 -17.90
C ASP A 153 3.61 6.94 -16.81
N GLN A 154 4.13 7.30 -15.63
CA GLN A 154 4.39 6.34 -14.56
C GLN A 154 3.61 6.69 -13.29
N LEU A 155 3.07 5.64 -12.66
CA LEU A 155 2.44 5.71 -11.36
C LEU A 155 3.48 5.38 -10.28
N VAL A 156 3.60 6.23 -9.26
CA VAL A 156 4.50 6.00 -8.10
C VAL A 156 3.78 6.23 -6.78
N GLY A 157 4.27 5.61 -5.72
CA GLY A 157 3.64 5.63 -4.41
C GLY A 157 4.41 6.46 -3.42
N TYR A 158 3.70 7.06 -2.48
CA TYR A 158 4.29 7.71 -1.32
C TYR A 158 3.68 7.21 -0.02
N SER A 159 4.52 6.94 0.98
CA SER A 159 4.09 6.58 2.32
C SER A 159 4.96 7.24 3.39
N GLY A 160 4.67 6.95 4.66
CA GLY A 160 5.44 7.43 5.80
C GLY A 160 4.76 8.58 6.54
N GLY A 161 4.15 8.27 7.69
CA GLY A 161 3.57 9.28 8.59
C GLY A 161 2.34 10.01 8.06
N ILE A 162 1.76 9.57 6.95
CA ILE A 162 0.55 10.14 6.34
C ILE A 162 -0.68 9.71 7.14
N GLY A 163 -1.54 10.66 7.51
CA GLY A 163 -2.85 10.44 8.11
C GLY A 163 -3.67 11.72 8.17
N PRO A 164 -4.82 11.74 8.89
CA PRO A 164 -5.76 12.86 8.85
C PRO A 164 -5.18 14.22 9.23
N ALA A 165 -4.13 14.26 10.07
CA ALA A 165 -3.49 15.50 10.50
C ALA A 165 -2.36 15.96 9.57
N THR A 166 -1.87 15.10 8.69
CA THR A 166 -0.62 15.32 7.93
C THR A 166 -0.79 15.16 6.42
N VAL A 167 -1.91 14.61 5.94
CA VAL A 167 -2.12 14.29 4.53
C VAL A 167 -2.04 15.51 3.62
N ILE A 168 -2.65 16.63 4.03
CA ILE A 168 -2.62 17.87 3.26
C ILE A 168 -1.20 18.41 3.13
N ASP A 169 -0.41 18.38 4.20
CA ASP A 169 0.96 18.87 4.16
C ASP A 169 1.87 17.93 3.36
N TYR A 170 1.67 16.62 3.46
CA TYR A 170 2.38 15.65 2.62
C TYR A 170 2.10 15.89 1.13
N LEU A 171 0.83 16.06 0.75
CA LEU A 171 0.46 16.31 -0.64
C LEU A 171 1.01 17.64 -1.20
N LYS A 172 1.29 18.64 -0.34
CA LYS A 172 1.99 19.87 -0.77
C LYS A 172 3.46 19.64 -1.10
N MET A 173 4.08 18.60 -0.54
CA MET A 173 5.48 18.26 -0.82
C MET A 173 5.68 17.57 -2.17
N ILE A 174 4.61 17.02 -2.76
CA ILE A 174 4.70 16.26 -4.02
C ILE A 174 4.84 17.25 -5.18
N GLU A 175 6.03 17.29 -5.76
CA GLU A 175 6.38 18.13 -6.90
C GLU A 175 6.51 17.32 -8.20
N GLY A 176 6.40 18.01 -9.35
CA GLY A 176 6.57 17.43 -10.68
C GLY A 176 5.28 17.01 -11.39
N GLU A 177 5.44 16.35 -12.54
CA GLU A 177 4.34 15.82 -13.35
C GLU A 177 4.31 14.30 -13.31
N GLY A 178 3.11 13.71 -13.26
CA GLY A 178 2.95 12.27 -13.09
C GLY A 178 1.73 11.86 -12.28
N ARG A 179 1.51 10.54 -12.26
CA ARG A 179 0.45 9.89 -11.49
C ARG A 179 1.04 9.37 -10.19
N PHE A 180 0.27 9.42 -9.11
CA PHE A 180 0.71 8.86 -7.84
C PHE A 180 -0.43 8.33 -6.99
N TRP A 181 -0.10 7.45 -6.05
CA TRP A 181 -0.96 7.07 -4.94
C TRP A 181 -0.27 7.40 -3.62
N ILE A 182 -1.05 7.44 -2.54
CA ILE A 182 -0.53 7.54 -1.18
C ILE A 182 -0.94 6.31 -0.37
N ASP A 183 -0.08 5.87 0.54
CA ASP A 183 -0.28 4.69 1.39
C ASP A 183 -0.17 5.07 2.88
N MET A 184 -1.11 4.60 3.68
CA MET A 184 -1.12 4.81 5.13
C MET A 184 -1.55 3.57 5.92
N GLU A 185 -0.88 3.35 7.05
CA GLU A 185 -1.14 2.25 7.97
C GLU A 185 -1.34 2.79 9.40
N GLY A 186 -0.26 3.11 10.11
CA GLY A 186 -0.36 3.40 11.55
C GLY A 186 -1.12 4.67 11.94
N ARG A 187 -1.27 5.65 11.04
CA ARG A 187 -1.97 6.93 11.34
C ARG A 187 -3.47 6.91 11.03
N VAL A 188 -3.99 5.78 10.55
CA VAL A 188 -5.43 5.51 10.41
C VAL A 188 -5.89 4.45 11.42
N ARG A 189 -5.21 4.38 12.56
CA ARG A 189 -5.56 3.52 13.68
C ARG A 189 -5.98 4.31 14.91
N SER A 190 -6.94 3.77 15.64
CA SER A 190 -7.34 4.20 16.97
C SER A 190 -7.19 3.05 17.95
N ASN A 191 -6.40 3.25 19.01
CA ASN A 191 -6.11 2.22 20.02
C ASN A 191 -5.59 0.90 19.42
N GLY A 192 -4.80 0.99 18.35
CA GLY A 192 -4.21 -0.15 17.65
C GLY A 192 -5.09 -0.81 16.58
N TRP A 193 -6.35 -0.42 16.47
CA TRP A 193 -7.31 -0.97 15.50
C TRP A 193 -7.50 -0.04 14.32
N PHE A 194 -7.76 -0.61 13.15
CA PHE A 194 -8.06 0.13 11.93
C PHE A 194 -9.35 0.94 12.11
N ASP A 195 -9.30 2.24 11.79
CA ASP A 195 -10.36 3.18 12.12
C ASP A 195 -10.94 3.83 10.86
N LEU A 196 -12.16 3.42 10.51
CA LEU A 196 -12.87 3.93 9.34
C LEU A 196 -13.29 5.40 9.44
N ASP A 197 -13.39 5.98 10.64
CA ASP A 197 -13.60 7.43 10.79
C ASP A 197 -12.36 8.21 10.35
N LEU A 198 -11.16 7.69 10.66
CA LEU A 198 -9.91 8.30 10.21
C LEU A 198 -9.71 8.13 8.71
N VAL A 199 -10.05 6.95 8.17
CA VAL A 199 -10.06 6.69 6.71
C VAL A 199 -10.97 7.69 6.00
N GLU A 200 -12.23 7.80 6.42
CA GLU A 200 -13.20 8.72 5.83
C GLU A 200 -12.73 10.17 5.92
N LYS A 201 -12.18 10.59 7.07
CA LYS A 201 -11.65 11.94 7.27
C LYS A 201 -10.46 12.25 6.34
N VAL A 202 -9.62 11.27 6.02
CA VAL A 202 -8.57 11.43 5.01
C VAL A 202 -9.20 11.59 3.63
N CYS A 203 -10.12 10.71 3.25
CA CYS A 203 -10.78 10.76 1.95
C CYS A 203 -11.48 12.11 1.72
N GLN A 204 -12.22 12.61 2.70
CA GLN A 204 -12.89 13.92 2.63
C GLN A 204 -11.88 15.05 2.41
N GLN A 205 -10.77 15.07 3.15
CA GLN A 205 -9.74 16.12 2.98
C GLN A 205 -9.05 16.08 1.61
N VAL A 206 -8.92 14.89 1.02
CA VAL A 206 -8.19 14.70 -0.24
C VAL A 206 -9.11 14.86 -1.46
N TYR A 207 -10.35 14.38 -1.38
CA TYR A 207 -11.23 14.22 -2.54
C TYR A 207 -12.43 15.15 -2.58
N ASP A 208 -12.94 15.63 -1.44
CA ASP A 208 -14.03 16.62 -1.41
C ASP A 208 -13.47 18.06 -1.55
#